data_AF-A0A930JXM3-F1
#
_entry.id   AF-A0A930JXM3-F1
#
_cell.length_a   1.000
_cell.length_b   1.000
_cell.length_c   1.000
_cell.angle_alpha   90.00
_cell.angle_beta   90.00
_cell.angle_gamma   90.00
#
_symmetry.space_group_name_H-M   'P 1'
#
loop_
_entity.id
_entity.type
_entity.pdbx_description
1 polymer ?
#
loop_
_entity_poly.entity_id
_entity_poly.type
_entity_poly.pdbx_seq_one_letter_code
_entity_poly.pdbx_strand_id
1 'polypeptide(L)'
;MRDLSDAELAQLLDKDIFHHISNAADKLGLECYVVGGYVRDLFLERPSNDIDVVVVGSGIQVASELKAVLGKKAHLSVFRNFGTAQVKYKHTEVEFVGARRESYSHDSRKPVVEDGTLEDDQNRRDFTINALAVCLNKARFGELVDPFGGVDDLWDGIIRTPLDPDVTFSD
;
A
#
# COMPACT_ATOMS: atom_id res chain seq x y z
N MET A 1 20.45 -8.18 0.03
CA MET A 1 19.63 -7.29 0.87
C MET A 1 20.36 -5.97 0.93
N ARG A 2 19.66 -4.89 0.62
CA ARG A 2 20.21 -3.54 0.57
C ARG A 2 19.67 -2.72 1.71
N ASP A 3 20.52 -1.87 2.26
CA ASP A 3 20.07 -0.74 3.07
C ASP A 3 19.73 0.38 2.09
N LEU A 4 18.46 0.79 2.04
CA LEU A 4 17.95 1.72 1.03
C LEU A 4 17.53 3.02 1.72
N SER A 5 18.16 4.12 1.31
CA SER A 5 17.69 5.45 1.66
C SER A 5 16.41 5.83 0.89
N ASP A 6 15.67 6.83 1.37
CA ASP A 6 14.51 7.39 0.66
C ASP A 6 14.84 7.81 -0.79
N ALA A 7 16.05 8.34 -1.00
CA ALA A 7 16.51 8.73 -2.34
C ALA A 7 16.71 7.52 -3.27
N GLU A 8 17.21 6.40 -2.75
CA GLU A 8 17.35 5.16 -3.51
C GLU A 8 16.00 4.49 -3.75
N LEU A 9 15.07 4.55 -2.79
CA LEU A 9 13.69 4.11 -2.97
C LEU A 9 13.00 4.92 -4.05
N ALA A 10 13.14 6.25 -4.04
CA ALA A 10 12.64 7.13 -5.10
C ALA A 10 13.21 6.72 -6.46
N GLN A 11 14.50 6.40 -6.54
CA GLN A 11 15.13 5.94 -7.79
C GLN A 11 14.61 4.58 -8.25
N LEU A 12 14.40 3.62 -7.33
CA LEU A 12 13.85 2.30 -7.66
C LEU A 12 12.38 2.36 -8.11
N LEU A 13 11.64 3.35 -7.60
CA LEU A 13 10.26 3.65 -7.97
C LEU A 13 10.14 4.62 -9.16
N ASP A 14 11.25 5.08 -9.74
CA ASP A 14 11.27 5.96 -10.92
C ASP A 14 10.86 5.20 -12.20
N LYS A 15 9.57 4.86 -12.27
CA LYS A 15 8.92 4.12 -13.35
C LYS A 15 7.61 4.82 -13.70
N ASP A 16 7.27 4.84 -14.99
CA ASP A 16 6.05 5.49 -15.51
C ASP A 16 4.80 5.18 -14.69
N ILE A 17 4.62 3.92 -14.27
CA ILE A 17 3.44 3.50 -13.51
C ILE A 17 3.31 4.24 -12.17
N PHE A 18 4.39 4.38 -11.41
CA PHE A 18 4.37 5.09 -10.13
C PHE A 18 4.18 6.59 -10.31
N HIS A 19 4.74 7.18 -11.37
CA HIS A 19 4.47 8.56 -11.73
C HIS A 19 3.01 8.80 -12.12
N HIS A 20 2.39 7.87 -12.85
CA HIS A 20 0.97 7.96 -13.17
C HIS A 20 0.08 7.84 -11.93
N ILE A 21 0.41 6.93 -11.00
CA ILE A 21 -0.29 6.79 -9.71
C ILE A 21 -0.13 8.06 -8.87
N SER A 22 1.10 8.56 -8.75
CA SER A 22 1.44 9.81 -8.05
C SER A 22 0.60 10.98 -8.56
N ASN A 23 0.55 11.17 -9.88
CA ASN A 23 -0.26 12.21 -10.51
C ASN A 23 -1.76 12.05 -10.24
N ALA A 24 -2.28 10.82 -10.27
CA ALA A 24 -3.68 10.53 -10.00
C ALA A 24 -4.05 10.86 -8.54
N ALA A 25 -3.21 10.45 -7.59
CA ALA A 25 -3.41 10.71 -6.17
C ALA A 25 -3.31 12.20 -5.83
N ASP A 26 -2.25 12.88 -6.29
CA ASP A 26 -2.05 14.31 -6.06
C ASP A 26 -3.18 15.17 -6.65
N LYS A 27 -3.70 14.80 -7.83
CA LYS A 27 -4.85 15.48 -8.45
C LYS A 27 -6.11 15.40 -7.58
N LEU A 28 -6.28 14.30 -6.86
CA LEU A 28 -7.40 14.08 -5.94
C LEU A 28 -7.12 14.64 -4.53
N GLY A 29 -5.88 15.03 -4.23
CA GLY A 29 -5.47 15.44 -2.90
C GLY A 29 -5.48 14.29 -1.89
N LEU A 30 -5.26 13.05 -2.34
CA LEU A 30 -5.25 11.85 -1.50
C LEU A 30 -3.82 11.37 -1.26
N GLU A 31 -3.54 10.91 -0.05
CA GLU A 31 -2.26 10.25 0.24
C GLU A 31 -2.25 8.82 -0.30
N CYS A 32 -1.12 8.40 -0.87
CA CYS A 32 -1.01 7.16 -1.62
C CYS A 32 0.37 6.53 -1.39
N TYR A 33 0.38 5.24 -1.09
CA TYR A 33 1.57 4.50 -0.69
C TYR A 33 1.64 3.17 -1.44
N VAL A 34 2.81 2.81 -1.96
CA VAL A 34 3.09 1.41 -2.31
C VAL A 34 3.47 0.67 -1.03
N VAL A 35 2.94 -0.53 -0.82
CA VAL A 35 3.00 -1.23 0.47
C VAL A 35 3.34 -2.71 0.32
N GLY A 36 3.53 -3.39 1.44
CA GLY A 36 3.47 -4.84 1.49
C GLY A 36 4.69 -5.54 0.91
N GLY A 37 4.43 -6.69 0.28
CA GLY A 37 5.46 -7.55 -0.29
C GLY A 37 6.30 -6.81 -1.33
N TYR A 38 5.71 -5.88 -2.09
CA TYR A 38 6.44 -5.08 -3.06
C TYR A 38 7.59 -4.30 -2.40
N VAL A 39 7.32 -3.60 -1.30
CA VAL A 39 8.32 -2.79 -0.59
C VAL A 39 9.40 -3.68 0.00
N ARG A 40 9.01 -4.74 0.73
CA ARG A 40 9.94 -5.75 1.27
C ARG A 40 10.88 -6.30 0.20
N ASP A 41 10.34 -6.60 -0.97
CA ASP A 41 11.08 -7.22 -2.06
C ASP A 41 12.07 -6.24 -2.72
N LEU A 42 11.87 -4.92 -2.61
CA LEU A 42 12.90 -3.93 -2.99
C LEU A 42 14.17 -4.09 -2.15
N PHE A 43 14.03 -4.22 -0.83
CA PHE A 43 15.16 -4.45 0.08
C PHE A 43 15.83 -5.81 -0.16
N LEU A 44 15.05 -6.84 -0.51
CA LEU A 44 15.55 -8.18 -0.82
C LEU A 44 16.11 -8.34 -2.24
N GLU A 45 16.02 -7.29 -3.08
CA GLU A 45 16.44 -7.31 -4.49
C GLU A 45 15.70 -8.38 -5.30
N ARG A 46 14.41 -8.59 -5.00
CA ARG A 46 13.55 -9.55 -5.68
C ARG A 46 12.59 -8.81 -6.62
N PRO A 47 12.52 -9.18 -7.91
CA PRO A 47 11.58 -8.55 -8.82
C PRO A 47 10.14 -8.95 -8.48
N SER A 48 9.25 -7.96 -8.36
CA SER A 48 7.79 -8.14 -8.25
C SER A 48 7.06 -7.29 -9.30
N ASN A 49 6.01 -7.86 -9.88
CA ASN A 49 5.08 -7.17 -10.77
C ASN A 49 3.72 -6.89 -10.12
N ASP A 50 3.53 -7.38 -8.89
CA ASP A 50 2.30 -7.25 -8.11
C ASP A 50 2.48 -6.03 -7.20
N ILE A 51 1.84 -4.93 -7.59
CA ILE A 51 1.94 -3.65 -6.88
C ILE A 51 0.69 -3.45 -6.04
N ASP A 52 0.86 -3.46 -4.72
CA ASP A 52 -0.21 -3.13 -3.78
C ASP A 52 -0.10 -1.66 -3.39
N VAL A 53 -1.21 -0.94 -3.50
CA VAL A 53 -1.31 0.49 -3.20
C VAL A 53 -2.39 0.74 -2.15
N VAL A 54 -2.00 1.36 -1.05
CA VAL A 54 -2.93 1.88 -0.04
C VAL A 54 -3.14 3.36 -0.28
N VAL A 55 -4.40 3.78 -0.24
CA VAL A 55 -4.81 5.18 -0.36
C VAL A 55 -5.50 5.61 0.93
N VAL A 56 -5.08 6.71 1.55
CA VAL A 56 -5.83 7.31 2.66
C VAL A 56 -7.05 8.00 2.06
N GLY A 57 -8.19 7.30 2.10
CA GLY A 57 -9.40 7.64 1.36
C GLY A 57 -9.74 6.58 0.30
N SER A 58 -10.31 6.99 -0.83
CA SER A 58 -10.86 6.05 -1.81
C SER A 58 -9.83 5.52 -2.80
N GLY A 59 -9.36 4.28 -2.58
CA GLY A 59 -8.54 3.54 -3.56
C GLY A 59 -9.21 3.40 -4.93
N ILE A 60 -10.53 3.23 -4.96
CA ILE A 60 -11.33 3.13 -6.19
C ILE A 60 -11.26 4.43 -7.02
N GLN A 61 -11.24 5.60 -6.37
CA GLN A 61 -11.11 6.89 -7.06
C GLN A 61 -9.73 7.04 -7.70
N VAL A 62 -8.65 6.73 -6.97
CA VAL A 62 -7.29 6.77 -7.52
C VAL A 62 -7.13 5.78 -8.68
N ALA A 63 -7.66 4.56 -8.56
CA ALA A 63 -7.66 3.56 -9.64
C ALA A 63 -8.42 4.05 -10.89
N SER A 64 -9.54 4.76 -10.70
CA SER A 64 -10.33 5.33 -11.78
C SER A 64 -9.60 6.47 -12.49
N GLU A 65 -8.94 7.35 -11.75
CA GLU A 65 -8.07 8.41 -12.30
C GLU A 65 -6.86 7.82 -13.02
N LEU A 66 -6.20 6.80 -12.46
CA LEU A 66 -5.11 6.10 -13.12
C LEU A 66 -5.56 5.49 -14.45
N LYS A 67 -6.71 4.81 -14.47
CA LYS A 67 -7.27 4.28 -15.72
C LYS A 67 -7.56 5.39 -16.74
N ALA A 68 -7.99 6.57 -16.30
CA ALA A 68 -8.21 7.70 -17.20
C ALA A 68 -6.90 8.19 -17.83
N VAL A 69 -5.81 8.24 -17.06
CA VAL A 69 -4.46 8.59 -17.52
C VAL A 69 -3.91 7.55 -18.50
N LEU A 70 -4.04 6.26 -18.20
CA LEU A 70 -3.52 5.17 -19.03
C LEU A 70 -4.36 4.89 -20.29
N GLY A 71 -5.60 5.36 -20.31
CA GLY A 71 -6.51 5.29 -21.44
C GLY A 71 -7.01 3.88 -21.76
N LYS A 72 -7.36 3.63 -23.02
CA LYS A 72 -8.04 2.40 -23.49
C LYS A 72 -7.24 1.11 -23.31
N LYS A 73 -5.93 1.20 -23.05
CA LYS A 73 -5.04 0.05 -22.88
C LYS A 73 -5.05 -0.49 -21.44
N ALA A 74 -5.61 0.23 -20.49
CA ALA A 74 -5.77 -0.22 -19.12
C ALA A 74 -7.17 -0.78 -18.89
N HIS A 75 -7.25 -1.84 -18.09
CA HIS A 75 -8.51 -2.43 -17.64
C HIS A 75 -8.69 -2.18 -16.15
N LEU A 76 -9.83 -1.62 -15.76
CA LEU A 76 -10.20 -1.38 -14.37
C LEU A 76 -11.26 -2.40 -13.93
N SER A 77 -10.97 -3.13 -12.86
CA SER A 77 -11.92 -4.00 -12.15
C SER A 77 -12.21 -3.38 -10.79
N VAL A 78 -13.48 -3.25 -10.40
CA VAL A 78 -13.86 -2.67 -9.10
C VAL A 78 -14.59 -3.72 -8.28
N PHE A 79 -14.11 -3.98 -7.07
CA PHE A 79 -14.65 -4.97 -6.15
C PHE A 79 -15.32 -4.26 -4.96
N ARG A 80 -16.52 -3.72 -5.20
CA ARG A 80 -17.23 -2.85 -4.24
C ARG A 80 -17.44 -3.48 -2.86
N ASN A 81 -17.65 -4.80 -2.80
CA ASN A 81 -17.86 -5.51 -1.53
C ASN A 81 -16.61 -5.51 -0.63
N PHE A 82 -15.42 -5.34 -1.23
CA PHE A 82 -14.15 -5.32 -0.52
C PHE A 82 -13.54 -3.93 -0.43
N GLY A 83 -14.16 -2.93 -1.07
CA GLY A 83 -13.62 -1.56 -1.13
C GLY A 83 -12.35 -1.45 -1.97
N THR A 84 -12.04 -2.43 -2.82
CA THR A 84 -10.82 -2.46 -3.63
C THR A 84 -11.09 -2.24 -5.12
N ALA A 85 -10.04 -1.84 -5.83
CA ALA A 85 -10.02 -1.79 -7.28
C ALA A 85 -8.69 -2.29 -7.80
N GLN A 86 -8.69 -2.77 -9.03
CA GLN A 86 -7.50 -3.29 -9.69
C GLN A 86 -7.37 -2.70 -11.08
N VAL A 87 -6.18 -2.24 -11.42
CA VAL A 87 -5.83 -1.74 -12.75
C VAL A 87 -4.80 -2.67 -13.37
N LYS A 88 -5.16 -3.32 -14.48
CA LYS A 88 -4.22 -4.08 -15.31
C LYS A 88 -3.77 -3.22 -16.49
N TYR A 89 -2.46 -3.08 -16.66
CA TYR A 89 -1.86 -2.34 -17.76
C TYR A 89 -0.56 -3.01 -18.23
N LYS A 90 -0.53 -3.45 -19.49
CA LYS A 90 0.59 -4.24 -20.04
C LYS A 90 0.86 -5.49 -19.20
N HIS A 91 2.03 -5.59 -18.57
CA HIS A 91 2.46 -6.72 -17.72
C HIS A 91 2.47 -6.34 -16.22
N THR A 92 1.78 -5.25 -15.86
CA THR A 92 1.73 -4.74 -14.50
C THR A 92 0.29 -4.78 -13.99
N GLU A 93 0.14 -5.25 -12.76
CA GLU A 93 -1.11 -5.31 -12.03
C GLU A 93 -0.96 -4.43 -10.79
N VAL A 94 -1.86 -3.47 -10.65
CA VAL A 94 -1.88 -2.56 -9.50
C VAL A 94 -3.20 -2.73 -8.77
N GLU A 95 -3.13 -3.17 -7.52
CA GLU A 95 -4.27 -3.23 -6.62
C GLU A 95 -4.32 -1.98 -5.76
N PHE A 96 -5.52 -1.43 -5.61
CA PHE A 96 -5.81 -0.24 -4.82
C PHE A 96 -6.78 -0.62 -3.72
N VAL A 97 -6.37 -0.34 -2.49
CA VAL A 97 -7.21 -0.47 -1.29
C VAL A 97 -7.31 0.89 -0.61
N GLY A 98 -8.50 1.25 -0.15
CA GLY A 98 -8.66 2.39 0.76
C GLY A 98 -8.25 1.97 2.17
N ALA A 99 -7.44 2.81 2.82
CA ALA A 99 -7.14 2.66 4.24
C ALA A 99 -8.47 2.65 5.01
N ARG A 100 -8.65 1.65 5.87
CA ARG A 100 -9.91 1.41 6.54
C ARG A 100 -9.68 1.17 8.01
N ARG A 101 -10.49 1.83 8.84
CA ARG A 101 -10.57 1.55 10.25
C ARG A 101 -11.80 0.71 10.51
N GLU A 102 -11.61 -0.41 11.19
CA GLU A 102 -12.72 -1.25 11.65
C GLU A 102 -13.00 -0.88 13.11
N SER A 103 -14.18 -0.34 13.37
CA SER A 103 -14.65 -0.11 14.73
C SER A 103 -15.62 -1.23 15.13
N TYR A 104 -15.26 -1.95 16.21
CA TYR A 104 -16.14 -2.93 16.82
C TYR A 104 -17.06 -2.20 17.79
N SER A 105 -18.36 -2.25 17.53
CA SER A 105 -19.36 -1.87 18.52
C SER A 105 -19.52 -3.02 19.52
N HIS A 106 -19.52 -2.72 20.82
CA HIS A 106 -19.75 -3.71 21.88
C HIS A 106 -21.10 -4.47 21.71
N ASP A 107 -22.04 -3.90 20.95
CA ASP A 107 -23.37 -4.45 20.71
C ASP A 107 -23.52 -5.18 19.36
N SER A 108 -22.48 -5.23 18.52
CA SER A 108 -22.55 -5.83 17.18
C SER A 108 -21.26 -6.53 16.78
N ARG A 109 -21.39 -7.79 16.32
CA ARG A 109 -20.28 -8.55 15.69
C ARG A 109 -19.93 -8.11 14.27
N LYS A 110 -20.60 -7.09 13.73
CA LYS A 110 -20.27 -6.52 12.42
C LYS A 110 -19.48 -5.23 12.63
N PRO A 111 -18.22 -5.15 12.16
CA PRO A 111 -17.45 -3.92 12.24
C PRO A 111 -18.08 -2.85 11.37
N VAL A 112 -18.06 -1.59 11.83
CA VAL A 112 -18.31 -0.43 10.97
C VAL A 112 -16.97 -0.09 10.31
N VAL A 113 -16.96 -0.11 8.98
CA VAL A 113 -15.79 0.24 8.17
C VAL A 113 -15.84 1.74 7.87
N GLU A 114 -14.91 2.49 8.43
CA GLU A 114 -14.73 3.93 8.20
C GLU A 114 -13.42 4.19 7.45
N ASP A 115 -13.27 5.38 6.87
CA ASP A 115 -11.99 5.82 6.29
C ASP A 115 -10.92 5.80 7.40
N GLY A 116 -9.84 5.05 7.16
CA GLY A 116 -8.74 4.85 8.10
C GLY A 116 -7.50 5.64 7.73
N THR A 117 -6.50 5.57 8.61
CA THR A 117 -5.16 6.09 8.39
C THR A 117 -4.24 5.02 7.77
N LEU A 118 -3.06 5.41 7.28
CA LEU A 118 -2.03 4.44 6.89
C LEU A 118 -1.65 3.52 8.06
N GLU A 119 -1.54 4.08 9.27
CA GLU A 119 -1.23 3.32 10.49
C GLU A 119 -2.32 2.27 10.78
N ASP A 120 -3.59 2.59 10.58
CA ASP A 120 -4.69 1.62 10.70
C ASP A 120 -4.55 0.45 9.69
N ASP A 121 -4.08 0.70 8.46
CA ASP A 121 -3.78 -0.37 7.49
C ASP A 121 -2.60 -1.22 7.97
N GLN A 122 -1.51 -0.58 8.40
CA GLN A 122 -0.28 -1.28 8.77
C GLN A 122 -0.46 -2.14 10.02
N ASN A 123 -1.24 -1.69 11.00
CA ASN A 123 -1.58 -2.42 12.23
C ASN A 123 -2.29 -3.75 11.97
N ARG A 124 -2.97 -3.89 10.82
CA ARG A 124 -3.75 -5.08 10.46
C ARG A 124 -2.97 -6.12 9.66
N ARG A 125 -1.70 -5.83 9.37
CA ARG A 125 -0.86 -6.74 8.60
C ARG A 125 -0.32 -7.85 9.47
N ASP A 126 0.03 -8.95 8.81
CA ASP A 126 0.52 -10.16 9.45
C ASP A 126 1.89 -9.94 10.12
N PHE A 127 2.83 -9.32 9.40
CA PHE A 127 4.21 -9.17 9.86
C PHE A 127 4.77 -7.77 9.65
N THR A 128 5.69 -7.35 10.52
CA THR A 128 6.41 -6.07 10.46
C THR A 128 7.08 -5.85 9.09
N ILE A 129 7.72 -6.89 8.56
CA ILE A 129 8.37 -6.88 7.24
C ILE A 129 7.38 -6.66 6.07
N ASN A 130 6.08 -6.91 6.27
CA ASN A 130 5.01 -6.68 5.30
C ASN A 130 4.24 -5.39 5.59
N ALA A 131 4.51 -4.72 6.72
CA ALA A 131 3.89 -3.47 7.13
C ALA A 131 4.66 -2.22 6.65
N LEU A 132 5.68 -2.41 5.82
CA LEU A 132 6.43 -1.34 5.17
C LEU A 132 5.59 -0.62 4.12
N ALA A 133 5.74 0.71 4.04
CA ALA A 133 5.10 1.56 3.05
C ALA A 133 6.08 2.59 2.49
N VAL A 134 5.95 2.95 1.21
CA VAL A 134 6.71 4.03 0.58
C VAL A 134 5.75 5.02 -0.07
N CYS A 135 5.91 6.30 0.24
CA CYS A 135 5.02 7.35 -0.24
C CYS A 135 5.17 7.59 -1.75
N LEU A 136 4.05 7.69 -2.45
CA LEU A 136 3.97 7.95 -3.89
C LEU A 136 3.57 9.40 -4.22
N ASN A 137 3.19 10.22 -3.25
CA ASN A 137 2.86 11.63 -3.49
C ASN A 137 4.13 12.42 -3.81
N LYS A 138 4.08 13.36 -4.76
CA LYS A 138 5.29 14.05 -5.28
C LYS A 138 6.12 14.74 -4.20
N ALA A 139 5.46 15.32 -3.20
CA ALA A 139 6.14 16.07 -2.14
C ALA A 139 7.03 15.20 -1.25
N ARG A 140 6.73 13.89 -1.17
CA ARG A 140 7.36 12.90 -0.28
C ARG A 140 7.75 11.63 -1.06
N PHE A 141 7.91 11.74 -2.37
CA PHE A 141 8.07 10.57 -3.24
C PHE A 141 9.31 9.76 -2.85
N GLY A 142 9.13 8.49 -2.52
CA GLY A 142 10.20 7.60 -2.06
C GLY A 142 10.44 7.58 -0.55
N GLU A 143 9.72 8.39 0.24
CA GLU A 143 9.83 8.38 1.70
C GLU A 143 9.32 7.05 2.28
N LEU A 144 10.17 6.36 3.04
CA LEU A 144 9.82 5.14 3.76
C LEU A 144 9.03 5.45 5.03
N VAL A 145 7.96 4.69 5.25
CA VAL A 145 7.17 4.69 6.50
C VAL A 145 7.26 3.29 7.12
N ASP A 146 8.04 3.17 8.19
CA ASP A 146 8.27 1.93 8.94
C ASP A 146 8.12 2.15 10.46
N PRO A 147 6.88 2.19 11.00
CA PRO A 147 6.65 2.43 12.42
C PRO A 147 6.95 1.21 13.31
N PHE A 148 7.13 0.01 12.73
CA PHE A 148 7.30 -1.24 13.49
C PHE A 148 8.72 -1.82 13.44
N GLY A 149 9.65 -1.16 12.75
CA GLY A 149 11.02 -1.66 12.58
C GLY A 149 11.08 -2.89 11.66
N GLY A 150 10.23 -2.94 10.64
CA GLY A 150 10.19 -4.01 9.66
C GLY A 150 11.48 -4.11 8.84
N VAL A 151 12.21 -3.01 8.60
CA VAL A 151 13.52 -3.07 7.95
C VAL A 151 14.55 -3.79 8.82
N ASP A 152 14.58 -3.48 10.12
CA ASP A 152 15.47 -4.14 11.09
C ASP A 152 15.12 -5.63 11.24
N ASP A 153 13.84 -5.95 11.38
CA ASP A 153 13.37 -7.35 11.43
C ASP A 153 13.73 -8.11 10.14
N LEU A 154 13.67 -7.46 8.97
CA LEU A 154 14.06 -8.07 7.70
C LEU A 154 15.57 -8.34 7.64
N TRP A 155 16.39 -7.45 8.22
CA TRP A 155 17.84 -7.62 8.32
C TRP A 155 18.22 -8.77 9.25
N ASP A 156 17.54 -8.87 10.39
CA ASP A 156 17.77 -9.90 11.40
C ASP A 156 17.12 -11.26 11.03
N GLY A 157 16.32 -11.30 9.96
CA GLY A 157 15.59 -12.50 9.54
C GLY A 157 14.47 -12.88 10.51
N ILE A 158 13.87 -11.90 11.17
CA ILE A 158 12.82 -12.04 12.17
C ILE A 158 11.43 -11.92 11.51
N ILE A 159 10.53 -12.83 11.88
CA ILE A 159 9.11 -12.75 11.55
C ILE A 159 8.38 -12.35 12.82
N ARG A 160 7.93 -11.10 12.89
CA ARG A 160 7.26 -10.50 14.05
C ARG A 160 5.94 -9.87 13.62
N THR A 161 4.91 -9.95 14.46
CA THR A 161 3.63 -9.26 14.24
C THR A 161 3.75 -7.76 14.55
N PRO A 162 3.03 -6.86 13.86
CA PRO A 162 3.01 -5.42 14.19
C PRO A 162 2.44 -5.13 15.58
N LEU A 163 1.41 -5.89 15.97
CA LEU A 163 0.75 -5.82 17.27
C LEU A 163 0.99 -7.11 18.07
N ASP A 164 0.39 -7.19 19.26
CA ASP A 164 0.35 -8.42 20.05
C ASP A 164 -0.17 -9.59 19.16
N PRO A 165 0.53 -10.74 19.09
CA PRO A 165 0.11 -11.87 18.28
C PRO A 165 -1.32 -12.33 18.54
N ASP A 166 -1.78 -12.28 19.80
CA ASP A 166 -3.15 -12.66 20.15
C ASP A 166 -4.17 -11.70 19.52
N VAL A 167 -3.80 -10.44 19.27
CA VAL A 167 -4.62 -9.46 18.56
C VAL A 167 -4.51 -9.68 17.04
N THR A 168 -3.30 -9.80 16.50
CA THR A 168 -3.07 -9.98 15.05
C THR A 168 -3.75 -11.24 14.50
N PHE A 169 -3.79 -12.33 15.26
CA PHE A 169 -4.40 -13.59 14.85
C PHE A 169 -5.79 -13.83 15.46
N SER A 170 -6.45 -12.79 15.99
CA SER A 170 -7.83 -12.88 16.51
C SER A 170 -8.93 -12.77 15.46
N ASP A 171 -8.59 -12.37 14.22
CA ASP A 171 -9.50 -12.27 13.07
C ASP A 171 -9.89 -13.64 12.45
#